data_AF-A0A370F8R5-F1
#
_entry.id   AF-A0A370F8R5-F1
#
_cell.length_a   1.000
_cell.length_b   1.000
_cell.length_c   1.000
_cell.angle_alpha   90.00
_cell.angle_beta   90.00
_cell.angle_gamma   90.00
#
_symmetry.space_group_name_H-M   'P 1'
#
loop_
_entity.id
_entity.type
_entity.pdbx_description
1 polymer ?
#
loop_
_entity_poly.entity_id
_entity_poly.type
_entity_poly.pdbx_seq_one_letter_code
_entity_poly.pdbx_strand_id
1 'polypeptide(L)'
;MRNGNPRRTAGLKWAIGLGCVLALAACGGGGGGGGGGFFLPPAAAPQAPQLAVVADGTTVAAEGDAYVVKPGQVITVKSNQTVSWSGSSPSGKVTAVGTSSSDQQWQARLANANPGATEDYPLVATANSGQTTTVRLKVRAGDSRNGQYMAYVSNGSRQQLKADFDLGSLEFVDTSGASNVGTLVKPASGSAVYGLLSNRETTAQRISGLQVLPDTLVGSFPFPVLGANPVTYAPFLFVATRALITTAADLDGTYNRFRVNYSSNGAVKDSAISQVQFSGAGAFFVRCNEVAITRVDICPTGSLSTATLAPDPTTPGLWRVTNSSGVYEGRVGVARVGNEKMLILAGPGATDPTTAQFSVGLQEQPGWSAFNNAFGWSILGTQDQSTADLSTYTLRSASAAGVVQTALTLNTLGSVGPTGMMGSSTGDGRYYFVARSAQLEMVIGARGNTATAGFFHLGVISN
;
A
#
# COMPACT_ATOMS: atom_id res chain seq x y z
N MET A 1 34.89 8.40 42.88
CA MET A 1 36.04 9.33 43.04
C MET A 1 36.22 10.11 41.75
N ARG A 2 36.19 11.46 41.87
CA ARG A 2 36.71 12.53 40.97
C ARG A 2 36.20 12.56 39.52
N ASN A 3 35.33 13.53 39.20
CA ASN A 3 35.64 14.90 38.71
C ASN A 3 35.99 14.89 37.20
N GLY A 4 35.48 15.75 36.33
CA GLY A 4 34.59 16.89 36.49
C GLY A 4 34.60 17.74 35.20
N ASN A 5 33.44 18.35 34.97
CA ASN A 5 33.16 19.63 34.32
C ASN A 5 33.17 19.79 32.78
N PRO A 6 32.15 20.51 32.23
CA PRO A 6 31.96 20.84 30.82
C PRO A 6 32.44 22.27 30.49
N ARG A 7 32.71 22.54 29.21
CA ARG A 7 32.93 23.86 28.58
C ARG A 7 32.59 23.71 27.09
N ARG A 8 32.04 24.66 26.34
CA ARG A 8 31.68 26.07 26.54
C ARG A 8 30.77 26.50 25.38
N THR A 9 29.98 27.52 25.66
CA THR A 9 29.15 28.39 24.83
C THR A 9 29.83 29.05 23.62
N ALA A 10 29.08 29.17 22.52
CA ALA A 10 29.01 30.32 21.61
C ALA A 10 27.62 30.25 20.95
N GLY A 11 26.71 31.21 21.00
CA GLY A 11 26.89 32.66 21.01
C GLY A 11 26.64 33.20 19.59
N LEU A 12 25.42 33.10 19.06
CA LEU A 12 25.03 33.81 17.84
C LEU A 12 23.74 34.60 18.11
N LYS A 13 23.88 35.92 18.05
CA LYS A 13 22.83 36.92 18.24
C LYS A 13 22.38 37.48 16.89
N TRP A 14 21.12 37.94 16.86
CA TRP A 14 20.43 38.82 15.90
C TRP A 14 20.06 38.17 14.54
N ALA A 15 18.86 38.34 13.99
CA ALA A 15 18.08 39.57 13.92
C ALA A 15 16.56 39.36 14.05
N ILE A 16 15.92 40.30 14.76
CA ILE A 16 14.48 40.52 14.80
C ILE A 16 14.14 41.38 13.58
N GLY A 17 13.46 40.80 12.59
CA GLY A 17 12.88 41.55 11.47
C GLY A 17 11.52 42.10 11.88
N LEU A 18 11.47 43.38 12.27
CA LEU A 18 10.25 44.16 12.39
C LEU A 18 9.70 44.41 10.96
N GLY A 19 8.58 43.78 10.61
CA GLY A 19 7.84 44.07 9.37
C GLY A 19 6.92 45.26 9.57
N CYS A 20 7.25 46.38 8.92
CA CYS A 20 6.51 47.63 8.93
C CYS A 20 5.07 47.51 8.40
N VAL A 21 4.14 48.12 9.14
CA VAL A 21 2.81 48.52 8.69
C VAL A 21 2.96 49.74 7.77
N LEU A 22 2.54 49.63 6.50
CA LEU A 22 2.38 50.77 5.59
C LEU A 22 0.91 51.18 5.59
N ALA A 23 0.58 52.17 6.42
CA ALA A 23 -0.64 52.96 6.31
C ALA A 23 -0.27 54.30 5.65
N LEU A 24 -0.75 54.50 4.42
CA LEU A 24 -0.68 55.80 3.76
C LEU A 24 -1.96 56.58 4.08
N ALA A 25 -1.83 57.56 4.97
CA ALA A 25 -2.77 58.67 5.09
C ALA A 25 -1.96 59.95 5.30
N ALA A 26 -1.82 60.75 4.23
CA ALA A 26 -1.34 62.12 4.32
C ALA A 26 -2.55 63.05 4.20
N CYS A 27 -2.80 63.76 5.29
CA CYS A 27 -3.77 64.82 5.47
C CYS A 27 -3.05 66.18 5.34
N GLY A 28 -3.73 67.13 4.69
CA GLY A 28 -3.41 68.56 4.66
C GLY A 28 -4.08 69.15 3.42
N GLY A 29 -5.06 70.06 3.48
CA GLY A 29 -5.57 70.90 4.54
C GLY A 29 -5.85 72.26 3.89
N GLY A 30 -7.10 72.72 3.88
CA GLY A 30 -7.40 74.09 3.43
C GLY A 30 -8.86 74.36 3.06
N GLY A 31 -9.56 75.08 3.93
CA GLY A 31 -10.40 76.20 3.51
C GLY A 31 -11.93 76.02 3.54
N GLY A 32 -12.55 76.59 4.58
CA GLY A 32 -13.60 77.60 4.39
C GLY A 32 -15.07 77.14 4.45
N GLY A 33 -15.85 77.89 5.25
CA GLY A 33 -17.28 78.11 5.00
C GLY A 33 -18.22 77.40 5.97
N GLY A 34 -18.89 78.18 6.81
CA GLY A 34 -19.86 77.71 7.79
C GLY A 34 -21.19 77.23 7.20
N GLY A 35 -21.95 76.55 8.05
CA GLY A 35 -23.31 76.11 7.78
C GLY A 35 -23.63 74.91 8.67
N GLY A 36 -24.31 75.16 9.79
CA GLY A 36 -24.74 74.11 10.72
C GLY A 36 -25.62 73.09 10.02
N GLY A 37 -25.06 71.90 9.78
CA GLY A 37 -25.78 70.72 9.34
C GLY A 37 -25.12 69.52 10.01
N PHE A 38 -25.91 68.73 10.74
CA PHE A 38 -25.48 67.46 11.30
C PHE A 38 -25.06 66.51 10.16
N PHE A 39 -23.78 66.51 9.79
CA PHE A 39 -23.20 65.49 8.92
C PHE A 39 -22.94 64.23 9.77
N LEU A 40 -23.78 63.22 9.59
CA LEU A 40 -23.42 61.85 9.99
C LEU A 40 -22.14 61.48 9.20
N PRO A 41 -21.10 60.93 9.85
CA PRO A 41 -19.92 60.47 9.14
C PRO A 41 -20.35 59.45 8.06
N PRO A 42 -19.78 59.50 6.85
CA PRO A 42 -20.12 58.53 5.81
C PRO A 42 -19.85 57.12 6.34
N ALA A 43 -20.87 56.25 6.24
CA ALA A 43 -20.73 54.86 6.62
C ALA A 43 -19.52 54.25 5.88
N ALA A 44 -18.60 53.64 6.63
CA ALA A 44 -17.43 53.01 6.05
C ALA A 44 -17.87 52.01 4.96
N ALA A 45 -17.26 52.11 3.77
CA ALA A 45 -17.57 51.21 2.67
C ALA A 45 -17.39 49.75 3.12
N PRO A 46 -18.30 48.84 2.75
CA PRO A 46 -18.18 47.43 3.12
C PRO A 46 -16.82 46.87 2.68
N GLN A 47 -16.04 46.35 3.63
CA GLN A 47 -14.73 45.76 3.34
C GLN A 47 -14.87 44.27 3.03
N ALA A 48 -14.08 43.80 2.06
CA ALA A 48 -13.95 42.39 1.75
C ALA A 48 -13.25 41.64 2.91
N PRO A 49 -13.59 40.36 3.16
CA PRO A 49 -12.98 39.60 4.25
C PRO A 49 -11.48 39.41 4.04
N GLN A 50 -10.70 39.61 5.09
CA GLN A 50 -9.28 39.27 5.10
C GLN A 50 -9.11 37.82 5.55
N LEU A 51 -8.39 37.04 4.75
CA LEU A 51 -8.26 35.61 4.93
C LEU A 51 -6.81 35.23 5.25
N ALA A 52 -6.63 34.38 6.26
CA ALA A 52 -5.33 33.81 6.63
C ALA A 52 -5.36 32.28 6.50
N VAL A 53 -4.34 31.72 5.87
CA VAL A 53 -4.23 30.27 5.62
C VAL A 53 -3.18 29.65 6.54
N VAL A 54 -3.56 28.55 7.18
CA VAL A 54 -2.72 27.76 8.09
C VAL A 54 -2.74 26.31 7.61
N ALA A 55 -1.57 25.70 7.41
CA ALA A 55 -1.42 24.28 7.08
C ALA A 55 -0.69 23.55 8.22
N ASP A 56 -1.32 22.49 8.76
CA ASP A 56 -0.81 21.72 9.90
C ASP A 56 -0.38 22.61 11.09
N GLY A 57 -1.16 23.66 11.36
CA GLY A 57 -0.88 24.61 12.45
C GLY A 57 0.16 25.69 12.13
N THR A 58 0.78 25.68 10.94
CA THR A 58 1.76 26.68 10.51
C THR A 58 1.15 27.63 9.48
N THR A 59 1.32 28.94 9.66
CA THR A 59 0.85 29.94 8.68
C THR A 59 1.56 29.76 7.34
N VAL A 60 0.78 29.73 6.25
CA VAL A 60 1.28 29.60 4.87
C VAL A 60 1.25 30.98 4.22
N ALA A 61 2.36 31.41 3.63
CA ALA A 61 2.41 32.63 2.83
C ALA A 61 1.84 32.38 1.43
N ALA A 62 1.19 33.39 0.85
CA ALA A 62 0.75 33.32 -0.54
C ALA A 62 1.97 33.39 -1.48
N GLU A 63 1.96 32.54 -2.49
CA GLU A 63 2.86 32.59 -3.65
C GLU A 63 2.08 33.24 -4.81
N GLY A 64 2.16 34.58 -4.92
CA GLY A 64 1.33 35.34 -5.85
C GLY A 64 -0.13 35.41 -5.38
N ASP A 65 -1.05 34.88 -6.18
CA ASP A 65 -2.50 34.87 -5.90
C ASP A 65 -3.00 33.57 -5.24
N ALA A 66 -2.10 32.66 -4.88
CA ALA A 66 -2.44 31.33 -4.39
C ALA A 66 -1.61 30.89 -3.18
N TYR A 67 -2.11 29.91 -2.44
CA TYR A 67 -1.41 29.26 -1.32
C TYR A 67 -1.09 27.83 -1.72
N VAL A 68 0.20 27.50 -1.77
CA VAL A 68 0.64 26.15 -2.14
C VAL A 68 0.61 25.23 -0.92
N VAL A 69 -0.14 24.14 -1.02
CA VAL A 69 -0.34 23.16 0.06
C VAL A 69 -0.08 21.74 -0.44
N LYS A 70 0.26 20.82 0.46
CA LYS A 70 0.43 19.41 0.13
C LYS A 70 -0.88 18.65 0.39
N PRO A 71 -1.18 17.62 -0.41
CA PRO A 71 -2.22 16.66 -0.06
C PRO A 71 -2.05 16.11 1.37
N GLY A 72 -3.16 15.85 2.05
CA GLY A 72 -3.18 15.29 3.39
C GLY A 72 -3.04 16.30 4.53
N GLN A 73 -2.53 17.50 4.29
CA GLN A 73 -2.37 18.52 5.33
C GLN A 73 -3.73 19.00 5.83
N VAL A 74 -3.83 19.30 7.13
CA VAL A 74 -4.99 19.99 7.69
C VAL A 74 -4.87 21.47 7.35
N ILE A 75 -5.71 21.93 6.43
CA ILE A 75 -5.78 23.33 6.03
C ILE A 75 -6.86 24.01 6.85
N THR A 76 -6.51 25.14 7.47
CA THR A 76 -7.42 26.01 8.19
C THR A 76 -7.36 27.40 7.57
N VAL A 77 -8.49 27.91 7.12
CA VAL A 77 -8.64 29.28 6.60
C VAL A 77 -9.45 30.07 7.60
N LYS A 78 -8.89 31.18 8.09
CA LYS A 78 -9.54 32.06 9.07
C LYS A 78 -9.93 33.37 8.41
N SER A 79 -11.10 33.89 8.77
CA SER A 79 -11.61 35.19 8.37
C SER A 79 -11.59 36.15 9.55
N ASN A 80 -11.31 37.42 9.29
CA ASN A 80 -11.41 38.49 10.30
C ASN A 80 -12.85 38.96 10.55
N GLN A 81 -13.82 38.46 9.80
CA GLN A 81 -15.25 38.77 9.93
C GLN A 81 -16.13 37.54 9.71
N THR A 82 -17.40 37.63 10.12
CA THR A 82 -18.43 36.61 9.89
C THR A 82 -18.67 36.42 8.39
N VAL A 83 -18.47 35.19 7.90
CA VAL A 83 -18.58 34.79 6.50
C VAL A 83 -19.30 33.44 6.38
N SER A 84 -19.84 33.18 5.19
CA SER A 84 -20.21 31.85 4.73
C SER A 84 -19.14 31.30 3.79
N TRP A 85 -18.91 29.99 3.81
CA TRP A 85 -17.85 29.35 3.03
C TRP A 85 -18.44 28.51 1.90
N SER A 86 -17.82 28.55 0.73
CA SER A 86 -18.08 27.62 -0.37
C SER A 86 -16.78 27.29 -1.08
N GLY A 87 -16.57 26.02 -1.41
CA GLY A 87 -15.34 25.59 -2.07
C GLY A 87 -15.56 24.34 -2.91
N SER A 88 -14.97 24.30 -4.09
CA SER A 88 -15.06 23.17 -5.01
C SER A 88 -13.86 23.15 -5.94
N SER A 89 -13.43 21.95 -6.34
CA SER A 89 -12.35 21.80 -7.32
C SER A 89 -12.90 21.92 -8.74
N PRO A 90 -12.40 22.85 -9.58
CA PRO A 90 -12.83 22.97 -10.97
C PRO A 90 -12.57 21.71 -11.80
N SER A 91 -11.48 21.00 -11.53
CA SER A 91 -11.13 19.74 -12.22
C SER A 91 -11.83 18.51 -11.63
N GLY A 92 -12.49 18.66 -10.48
CA GLY A 92 -13.04 17.55 -9.70
C GLY A 92 -11.98 16.59 -9.14
N LYS A 93 -10.69 16.94 -9.24
CA LYS A 93 -9.57 16.09 -8.78
C LYS A 93 -9.18 16.36 -7.34
N VAL A 94 -9.44 17.57 -6.83
CA VAL A 94 -9.22 17.89 -5.42
C VAL A 94 -10.51 17.68 -4.62
N THR A 95 -10.42 16.92 -3.54
CA THR A 95 -11.54 16.71 -2.61
C THR A 95 -11.18 17.23 -1.23
N ALA A 96 -12.15 17.88 -0.58
CA ALA A 96 -12.05 18.29 0.81
C ALA A 96 -12.66 17.20 1.70
N VAL A 97 -11.89 16.71 2.67
CA VAL A 97 -12.27 15.61 3.57
C VAL A 97 -12.27 16.10 5.00
N GLY A 98 -13.27 15.67 5.77
CA GLY A 98 -13.42 16.08 7.18
C GLY A 98 -13.69 17.58 7.33
N THR A 99 -14.40 18.16 6.37
CA THR A 99 -14.69 19.59 6.35
C THR A 99 -15.46 20.01 7.60
N SER A 100 -14.93 21.00 8.30
CA SER A 100 -15.57 21.68 9.42
C SER A 100 -15.55 23.18 9.16
N SER A 101 -16.68 23.85 9.32
CA SER A 101 -16.78 25.29 9.11
C SER A 101 -17.60 25.96 10.19
N SER A 102 -17.15 27.15 10.58
CA SER A 102 -17.85 28.14 11.39
C SER A 102 -17.91 29.45 10.62
N ASP A 103 -18.53 30.47 11.18
CA ASP A 103 -18.63 31.80 10.56
C ASP A 103 -17.29 32.55 10.46
N GLN A 104 -16.22 32.10 11.13
CA GLN A 104 -14.89 32.72 11.05
C GLN A 104 -13.78 31.76 10.63
N GLN A 105 -14.09 30.47 10.45
CA GLN A 105 -13.07 29.47 10.15
C GLN A 105 -13.62 28.36 9.28
N TRP A 106 -12.86 27.99 8.26
CA TRP A 106 -13.05 26.76 7.51
C TRP A 106 -11.82 25.86 7.70
N GLN A 107 -12.04 24.55 7.85
CA GLN A 107 -10.97 23.57 8.00
C GLN A 107 -11.30 22.30 7.22
N ALA A 108 -10.33 21.75 6.50
CA ALA A 108 -10.42 20.43 5.89
C ALA A 108 -9.03 19.85 5.63
N ARG A 109 -8.96 18.55 5.34
CA ARG A 109 -7.83 17.96 4.62
C ARG A 109 -8.14 17.98 3.14
N LEU A 110 -7.16 18.33 2.30
CA LEU A 110 -7.30 18.26 0.85
C LEU A 110 -6.59 17.01 0.33
N ALA A 111 -7.27 16.22 -0.49
CA ALA A 111 -6.67 15.14 -1.26
C ALA A 111 -6.64 15.55 -2.74
N ASN A 112 -5.58 15.18 -3.47
CA ASN A 112 -5.48 15.40 -4.91
C ASN A 112 -5.37 14.06 -5.62
N ALA A 113 -6.35 13.71 -6.44
CA ALA A 113 -6.34 12.47 -7.21
C ALA A 113 -5.42 12.50 -8.44
N ASN A 114 -4.80 13.65 -8.76
CA ASN A 114 -3.86 13.79 -9.88
C ASN A 114 -2.42 13.64 -9.39
N PRO A 115 -1.74 12.52 -9.69
CA PRO A 115 -0.36 12.30 -9.24
C PRO A 115 0.70 13.02 -10.09
N GLY A 116 0.31 13.63 -11.21
CA GLY A 116 1.22 14.28 -12.15
C GLY A 116 1.16 15.82 -12.15
N ALA A 117 0.15 16.42 -11.53
CA ALA A 117 -0.03 17.86 -11.56
C ALA A 117 -0.60 18.44 -10.27
N THR A 118 -0.19 19.68 -9.99
CA THR A 118 -0.83 20.55 -8.99
C THR A 118 -2.21 20.96 -9.49
N GLU A 119 -3.20 20.90 -8.61
CA GLU A 119 -4.60 21.21 -8.92
C GLU A 119 -5.13 22.31 -8.00
N ASP A 120 -6.11 23.08 -8.49
CA ASP A 120 -6.70 24.19 -7.76
C ASP A 120 -7.92 23.77 -6.93
N TYR A 121 -8.03 24.35 -5.74
CA TYR A 121 -9.22 24.36 -4.90
C TYR A 121 -9.53 25.79 -4.45
N PRO A 122 -10.34 26.55 -5.21
CA PRO A 122 -10.85 27.85 -4.79
C PRO A 122 -11.82 27.70 -3.61
N LEU A 123 -11.53 28.42 -2.54
CA LEU A 123 -12.40 28.58 -1.38
C LEU A 123 -12.86 30.03 -1.31
N VAL A 124 -14.18 30.24 -1.41
CA VAL A 124 -14.84 31.54 -1.39
C VAL A 124 -15.42 31.79 0.00
N ALA A 125 -15.03 32.91 0.60
CA ALA A 125 -15.66 33.47 1.80
C ALA A 125 -16.58 34.61 1.40
N THR A 126 -17.85 34.55 1.79
CA THR A 126 -18.86 35.59 1.50
C THR A 126 -19.31 36.24 2.80
N ALA A 127 -19.02 37.52 2.97
CA ALA A 127 -19.43 38.30 4.13
C ALA A 127 -20.94 38.63 4.09
N ASN A 128 -21.52 39.00 5.24
CA ASN A 128 -22.93 39.39 5.34
C ASN A 128 -23.29 40.61 4.46
N SER A 129 -22.30 41.44 4.12
CA SER A 129 -22.44 42.56 3.19
C SER A 129 -22.51 42.14 1.71
N GLY A 130 -22.38 40.84 1.40
CA GLY A 130 -22.33 40.29 0.05
C GLY A 130 -20.95 40.34 -0.62
N GLN A 131 -19.95 40.98 0.02
CA GLN A 131 -18.57 41.01 -0.49
C GLN A 131 -17.92 39.63 -0.38
N THR A 132 -17.21 39.22 -1.44
CA THR A 132 -16.56 37.91 -1.50
C THR A 132 -15.04 38.04 -1.54
N THR A 133 -14.35 37.04 -1.01
CA THR A 133 -12.90 36.88 -1.19
C THR A 133 -12.60 35.42 -1.46
N THR A 134 -11.80 35.16 -2.48
CA THR A 134 -11.42 33.79 -2.85
C THR A 134 -9.98 33.53 -2.43
N VAL A 135 -9.77 32.47 -1.65
CA VAL A 135 -8.47 31.87 -1.41
C VAL A 135 -8.27 30.76 -2.43
N ARG A 136 -7.24 30.86 -3.27
CA ARG A 136 -6.87 29.78 -4.19
C ARG A 136 -5.87 28.86 -3.50
N LEU A 137 -6.29 27.64 -3.17
CA LEU A 137 -5.41 26.62 -2.63
C LEU A 137 -4.86 25.78 -3.80
N LYS A 138 -3.55 25.90 -4.06
CA LYS A 138 -2.83 25.07 -5.04
C LYS A 138 -2.35 23.80 -4.37
N VAL A 139 -3.10 22.72 -4.55
CA VAL A 139 -2.79 21.43 -3.95
C VAL A 139 -1.81 20.70 -4.85
N ARG A 140 -0.59 20.45 -4.34
CA ARG A 140 0.44 19.71 -5.09
C ARG A 140 -0.09 18.36 -5.59
N ALA A 141 0.63 17.77 -6.54
CA ALA A 141 0.34 16.44 -7.06
C ALA A 141 0.12 15.43 -5.93
N GLY A 142 -0.90 14.59 -6.09
CA GLY A 142 -1.22 13.49 -5.19
C GLY A 142 -0.15 12.42 -5.17
N ASP A 143 -0.18 11.58 -4.14
CA ASP A 143 0.68 10.41 -4.10
C ASP A 143 0.31 9.43 -5.23
N SER A 144 1.28 9.06 -6.05
CA SER A 144 1.07 8.13 -7.17
C SER A 144 0.61 6.75 -6.73
N ARG A 145 0.83 6.39 -5.47
CA ARG A 145 0.40 5.12 -4.87
C ARG A 145 -1.07 5.14 -4.43
N ASN A 146 -1.74 6.28 -4.47
CA ASN A 146 -3.17 6.36 -4.21
C ASN A 146 -3.96 5.60 -5.28
N GLY A 147 -5.06 4.97 -4.89
CA GLY A 147 -6.01 4.38 -5.82
C GLY A 147 -6.57 3.03 -5.36
N GLN A 148 -7.17 2.33 -6.31
CA GLN A 148 -7.79 1.02 -6.10
C GLN A 148 -6.83 -0.10 -6.50
N TYR A 149 -6.76 -1.13 -5.67
CA TYR A 149 -5.97 -2.34 -5.84
C TYR A 149 -6.87 -3.56 -5.63
N MET A 150 -6.52 -4.68 -6.24
CA MET A 150 -7.09 -5.98 -5.89
C MET A 150 -6.17 -6.66 -4.87
N ALA A 151 -6.64 -6.87 -3.66
CA ALA A 151 -5.93 -7.58 -2.60
C ALA A 151 -6.23 -9.08 -2.66
N TYR A 152 -5.17 -9.89 -2.68
CA TYR A 152 -5.18 -11.35 -2.60
C TYR A 152 -4.61 -11.73 -1.24
N VAL A 153 -5.45 -12.34 -0.40
CA VAL A 153 -5.14 -12.56 1.02
C VAL A 153 -4.84 -14.04 1.26
N SER A 154 -3.93 -14.36 2.18
CA SER A 154 -3.57 -15.74 2.45
C SER A 154 -4.71 -16.58 3.03
N ASN A 155 -5.73 -15.97 3.63
CA ASN A 155 -6.98 -16.64 3.99
C ASN A 155 -7.86 -17.05 2.78
N GLY A 156 -7.38 -16.84 1.55
CA GLY A 156 -8.04 -17.13 0.28
C GLY A 156 -9.08 -16.11 -0.15
N SER A 157 -9.31 -15.04 0.60
CA SER A 157 -10.20 -13.97 0.17
C SER A 157 -9.56 -13.06 -0.88
N ARG A 158 -10.41 -12.46 -1.71
CA ARG A 158 -10.06 -11.34 -2.59
C ARG A 158 -10.87 -10.13 -2.17
N GLN A 159 -10.23 -8.99 -2.02
CA GLN A 159 -10.86 -7.76 -1.53
C GLN A 159 -10.44 -6.57 -2.39
N GLN A 160 -11.33 -5.60 -2.57
CA GLN A 160 -10.92 -4.32 -3.11
C GLN A 160 -10.17 -3.56 -2.02
N LEU A 161 -9.01 -3.02 -2.35
CA LEU A 161 -8.23 -2.17 -1.46
C LEU A 161 -8.18 -0.77 -2.04
N LYS A 162 -8.75 0.20 -1.33
CA LYS A 162 -8.52 1.62 -1.59
C LYS A 162 -7.37 2.10 -0.71
N ALA A 163 -6.28 2.53 -1.34
CA ALA A 163 -5.15 3.14 -0.66
C ALA A 163 -5.13 4.65 -0.88
N ASP A 164 -4.93 5.40 0.19
CA ASP A 164 -4.76 6.84 0.19
C ASP A 164 -3.59 7.20 1.11
N PHE A 165 -2.41 7.35 0.53
CA PHE A 165 -1.15 7.71 1.20
C PHE A 165 -1.11 9.19 1.59
N ASP A 166 -1.90 10.03 0.93
CA ASP A 166 -2.00 11.44 1.28
C ASP A 166 -2.78 11.61 2.58
N LEU A 167 -3.94 10.96 2.69
CA LEU A 167 -4.76 10.95 3.90
C LEU A 167 -4.28 9.95 4.96
N GLY A 168 -3.38 9.03 4.59
CA GLY A 168 -2.86 8.00 5.49
C GLY A 168 -3.93 6.96 5.85
N SER A 169 -4.75 6.53 4.89
CA SER A 169 -5.80 5.54 5.09
C SER A 169 -5.72 4.38 4.09
N LEU A 170 -6.12 3.21 4.54
CA LEU A 170 -6.43 2.06 3.70
C LEU A 170 -7.85 1.60 4.00
N GLU A 171 -8.55 1.13 2.99
CA GLU A 171 -9.87 0.56 3.14
C GLU A 171 -9.95 -0.75 2.36
N PHE A 172 -10.18 -1.84 3.07
CA PHE A 172 -10.46 -3.14 2.47
C PHE A 172 -11.97 -3.35 2.42
N VAL A 173 -12.50 -3.62 1.23
CA VAL A 173 -13.91 -3.92 1.00
C VAL A 173 -14.03 -5.36 0.52
N ASP A 174 -14.73 -6.18 1.28
CA ASP A 174 -14.97 -7.58 0.92
C ASP A 174 -16.08 -7.74 -0.13
N THR A 175 -16.32 -8.97 -0.58
CA THR A 175 -17.33 -9.27 -1.61
C THR A 175 -18.77 -9.03 -1.16
N SER A 176 -19.02 -8.88 0.15
CA SER A 176 -20.34 -8.51 0.70
C SER A 176 -20.53 -6.99 0.77
N GLY A 177 -19.48 -6.21 0.50
CA GLY A 177 -19.48 -4.76 0.64
C GLY A 177 -19.11 -4.28 2.06
N ALA A 178 -18.73 -5.19 2.97
CA ALA A 178 -18.29 -4.80 4.30
C ALA A 178 -16.89 -4.20 4.23
N SER A 179 -16.75 -3.02 4.84
CA SER A 179 -15.51 -2.24 4.83
C SER A 179 -14.72 -2.42 6.14
N ASN A 180 -13.39 -2.48 6.01
CA ASN A 180 -12.45 -2.35 7.11
C ASN A 180 -11.46 -1.23 6.80
N VAL A 181 -11.52 -0.16 7.59
CA VAL A 181 -10.64 0.99 7.44
C VAL A 181 -9.45 0.84 8.40
N GLY A 182 -8.25 0.97 7.84
CA GLY A 182 -7.00 1.06 8.57
C GLY A 182 -6.32 2.42 8.38
N THR A 183 -5.46 2.78 9.32
CA THR A 183 -4.60 3.96 9.22
C THR A 183 -3.19 3.56 8.82
N LEU A 184 -2.64 4.23 7.80
CA LEU A 184 -1.25 4.15 7.40
C LEU A 184 -0.40 5.01 8.32
N VAL A 185 0.56 4.38 8.98
CA VAL A 185 1.62 5.06 9.72
C VAL A 185 2.85 5.10 8.82
N LYS A 186 3.34 6.32 8.55
CA LYS A 186 4.54 6.50 7.73
C LYS A 186 5.73 5.76 8.36
N PRO A 187 6.62 5.18 7.55
CA PRO A 187 7.81 4.52 8.06
C PRO A 187 8.67 5.48 8.88
N ALA A 188 9.30 4.95 9.93
CA ALA A 188 10.38 5.66 10.61
C ALA A 188 11.56 5.87 9.66
N SER A 189 12.41 6.86 9.94
CA SER A 189 13.62 7.12 9.14
C SER A 189 14.46 5.84 9.03
N GLY A 190 14.82 5.45 7.79
CA GLY A 190 15.58 4.24 7.50
C GLY A 190 14.76 2.95 7.34
N SER A 191 13.44 2.98 7.51
CA SER A 191 12.55 1.85 7.22
C SER A 191 11.75 2.08 5.93
N ALA A 192 11.54 1.01 5.15
CA ALA A 192 10.62 1.01 4.01
C ALA A 192 9.20 0.52 4.37
N VAL A 193 8.98 0.13 5.64
CA VAL A 193 7.76 -0.53 6.10
C VAL A 193 6.79 0.50 6.67
N TYR A 194 5.61 0.61 6.06
CA TYR A 194 4.49 1.33 6.61
C TYR A 194 3.86 0.50 7.73
N GLY A 195 3.59 1.12 8.88
CA GLY A 195 2.78 0.49 9.92
C GLY A 195 1.30 0.58 9.58
N LEU A 196 0.52 -0.44 9.91
CA LEU A 196 -0.94 -0.42 9.73
C LEU A 196 -1.65 -0.51 11.08
N LEU A 197 -2.59 0.41 11.31
CA LEU A 197 -3.46 0.39 12.49
C LEU A 197 -4.87 0.01 12.07
N SER A 198 -5.50 -0.90 12.80
CA SER A 198 -6.92 -1.25 12.64
C SER A 198 -7.52 -1.49 14.01
N ASN A 199 -8.82 -1.23 14.16
CA ASN A 199 -9.57 -1.60 15.36
C ASN A 199 -9.72 -3.13 15.53
N ARG A 200 -9.36 -3.92 14.50
CA ARG A 200 -9.36 -5.39 14.55
C ARG A 200 -8.05 -5.97 15.09
N GLU A 201 -7.04 -5.14 15.35
CA GLU A 201 -5.81 -5.54 16.04
C GLU A 201 -6.04 -5.60 17.55
N THR A 202 -6.13 -6.81 18.10
CA THR A 202 -6.46 -7.03 19.53
C THR A 202 -5.25 -7.41 20.39
N THR A 203 -4.07 -7.63 19.79
CA THR A 203 -2.87 -8.08 20.52
C THR A 203 -1.77 -7.01 20.56
N ALA A 204 -0.85 -7.14 21.53
CA ALA A 204 0.27 -6.22 21.71
C ALA A 204 1.35 -6.32 20.61
N GLN A 205 1.38 -7.40 19.82
CA GLN A 205 2.32 -7.57 18.72
C GLN A 205 1.70 -7.04 17.42
N ARG A 206 1.92 -5.74 17.17
CA ARG A 206 1.55 -5.08 15.91
C ARG A 206 2.42 -5.60 14.76
N ILE A 207 1.96 -6.65 14.09
CA ILE A 207 2.64 -7.18 12.91
C ILE A 207 2.06 -6.65 11.59
N SER A 208 0.94 -5.95 11.66
CA SER A 208 0.30 -5.36 10.49
C SER A 208 1.13 -4.20 9.95
N GLY A 209 1.42 -4.30 8.67
CA GLY A 209 2.36 -3.43 7.98
C GLY A 209 2.33 -3.73 6.49
N LEU A 210 2.92 -2.84 5.70
CA LEU A 210 3.13 -3.09 4.28
C LEU A 210 4.40 -2.45 3.77
N GLN A 211 4.89 -2.99 2.65
CA GLN A 211 5.88 -2.35 1.79
C GLN A 211 5.24 -2.05 0.44
N VAL A 212 5.76 -0.99 -0.18
CA VAL A 212 5.25 -0.49 -1.45
C VAL A 212 6.26 -0.77 -2.55
N LEU A 213 5.80 -1.48 -3.58
CA LEU A 213 6.42 -1.62 -4.89
C LEU A 213 5.62 -0.80 -5.91
N PRO A 214 6.17 -0.54 -7.12
CA PRO A 214 5.39 0.08 -8.19
C PRO A 214 4.09 -0.70 -8.44
N ASP A 215 2.95 -0.03 -8.23
CA ASP A 215 1.59 -0.57 -8.42
C ASP A 215 1.24 -1.85 -7.63
N THR A 216 2.06 -2.24 -6.65
CA THR A 216 1.89 -3.44 -5.84
C THR A 216 2.25 -3.17 -4.38
N LEU A 217 1.43 -3.66 -3.46
CA LEU A 217 1.60 -3.58 -2.02
C LEU A 217 1.72 -5.00 -1.48
N VAL A 218 2.72 -5.25 -0.65
CA VAL A 218 2.91 -6.55 0.02
C VAL A 218 2.90 -6.29 1.51
N GLY A 219 2.12 -7.06 2.27
CA GLY A 219 1.96 -6.77 3.68
C GLY A 219 1.21 -7.82 4.47
N SER A 220 0.89 -7.45 5.70
CA SER A 220 -0.03 -8.18 6.57
C SER A 220 -1.06 -7.23 7.19
N PHE A 221 -2.29 -7.73 7.33
CA PHE A 221 -3.41 -6.98 7.89
C PHE A 221 -4.41 -7.97 8.55
N PRO A 222 -5.24 -7.56 9.53
CA PRO A 222 -6.15 -8.46 10.21
C PRO A 222 -7.39 -8.71 9.35
N PHE A 223 -7.56 -9.97 8.91
CA PHE A 223 -8.71 -10.43 8.14
C PHE A 223 -9.51 -11.48 8.90
N PRO A 224 -10.79 -11.72 8.54
CA PRO A 224 -11.58 -12.78 9.14
C PRO A 224 -10.89 -14.14 9.04
N VAL A 225 -10.88 -14.89 10.14
CA VAL A 225 -10.47 -16.30 10.15
C VAL A 225 -11.60 -17.12 9.53
N LEU A 226 -11.27 -17.88 8.48
CA LEU A 226 -12.23 -18.71 7.76
C LEU A 226 -12.91 -19.70 8.73
N GLY A 227 -14.25 -19.70 8.75
CA GLY A 227 -15.09 -20.61 9.53
C GLY A 227 -15.17 -20.35 11.04
N ALA A 228 -14.58 -19.27 11.56
CA ALA A 228 -14.72 -18.90 12.96
C ALA A 228 -16.13 -18.36 13.27
N ASN A 229 -16.76 -18.90 14.32
CA ASN A 229 -18.05 -18.42 14.85
C ASN A 229 -18.01 -18.37 16.39
N PRO A 230 -18.07 -17.18 17.04
CA PRO A 230 -18.21 -15.85 16.43
C PRO A 230 -17.00 -15.47 15.56
N VAL A 231 -17.19 -14.50 14.67
CA VAL A 231 -16.11 -14.03 13.77
C VAL A 231 -14.93 -13.53 14.58
N THR A 232 -13.76 -14.08 14.30
CA THR A 232 -12.47 -13.62 14.86
C THR A 232 -11.57 -13.11 13.73
N TYR A 233 -10.57 -12.31 14.11
CA TYR A 233 -9.63 -11.69 13.19
C TYR A 233 -8.21 -12.10 13.55
N ALA A 234 -7.43 -12.39 12.52
CA ALA A 234 -6.01 -12.69 12.64
C ALA A 234 -5.25 -12.00 11.51
N PRO A 235 -3.97 -11.68 11.70
CA PRO A 235 -3.15 -11.13 10.63
C PRO A 235 -2.92 -12.19 9.56
N PHE A 236 -3.26 -11.86 8.30
CA PHE A 236 -2.93 -12.67 7.13
C PHE A 236 -2.03 -11.88 6.19
N LEU A 237 -1.25 -12.61 5.39
CA LEU A 237 -0.47 -12.01 4.31
C LEU A 237 -1.43 -11.50 3.24
N PHE A 238 -1.05 -10.41 2.59
CA PHE A 238 -1.73 -10.00 1.38
C PHE A 238 -0.73 -9.49 0.35
N VAL A 239 -1.10 -9.67 -0.91
CA VAL A 239 -0.53 -8.93 -2.04
C VAL A 239 -1.67 -8.16 -2.69
N ALA A 240 -1.56 -6.84 -2.73
CA ALA A 240 -2.52 -5.99 -3.40
C ALA A 240 -1.90 -5.33 -4.63
N THR A 241 -2.50 -5.49 -5.79
CA THR A 241 -1.92 -4.96 -7.04
C THR A 241 -2.99 -4.35 -7.92
N ARG A 242 -2.60 -3.31 -8.65
CA ARG A 242 -3.41 -2.69 -9.72
C ARG A 242 -2.79 -2.88 -11.10
N ALA A 243 -1.64 -3.55 -11.18
CA ALA A 243 -0.91 -3.83 -12.41
C ALA A 243 -1.16 -5.24 -12.96
N LEU A 244 -2.41 -5.71 -12.89
CA LEU A 244 -2.80 -6.98 -13.48
C LEU A 244 -2.69 -6.91 -15.01
N ILE A 245 -2.11 -7.95 -15.60
CA ILE A 245 -1.96 -8.10 -17.05
C ILE A 245 -3.32 -8.42 -17.67
N THR A 246 -3.77 -7.54 -18.56
CA THR A 246 -5.05 -7.64 -19.28
C THR A 246 -4.90 -8.16 -20.71
N THR A 247 -3.68 -8.23 -21.23
CA THR A 247 -3.37 -8.74 -22.57
C THR A 247 -2.89 -10.19 -22.48
N ALA A 248 -3.51 -11.11 -23.23
CA ALA A 248 -3.19 -12.54 -23.14
C ALA A 248 -1.71 -12.84 -23.46
N ALA A 249 -1.18 -12.30 -24.56
CA ALA A 249 0.21 -12.51 -24.97
C ALA A 249 1.23 -12.08 -23.91
N ASP A 250 0.88 -11.09 -23.08
CA ASP A 250 1.75 -10.60 -22.00
C ASP A 250 1.79 -11.56 -20.79
N LEU A 251 0.98 -12.62 -20.74
CA LEU A 251 1.02 -13.63 -19.68
C LEU A 251 2.21 -14.58 -19.82
N ASP A 252 2.64 -14.85 -21.05
CA ASP A 252 3.62 -15.87 -21.37
C ASP A 252 4.87 -15.78 -20.49
N GLY A 253 5.31 -16.94 -20.01
CA GLY A 253 6.41 -17.09 -19.07
C GLY A 253 6.28 -18.31 -18.18
N THR A 254 7.38 -18.64 -17.51
CA THR A 254 7.46 -19.75 -16.54
C THR A 254 7.56 -19.18 -15.13
N TYR A 255 6.86 -19.80 -14.18
CA TYR A 255 6.71 -19.27 -12.82
C TYR A 255 6.92 -20.37 -11.78
N ASN A 256 7.76 -20.09 -10.79
CA ASN A 256 7.96 -20.91 -9.60
C ASN A 256 6.86 -20.63 -8.59
N ARG A 257 5.88 -21.53 -8.54
CA ARG A 257 4.64 -21.34 -7.80
C ARG A 257 4.66 -22.04 -6.46
N PHE A 258 4.45 -21.27 -5.41
CA PHE A 258 4.18 -21.73 -4.05
C PHE A 258 2.70 -21.49 -3.74
N ARG A 259 2.06 -22.48 -3.10
CA ARG A 259 0.66 -22.43 -2.68
C ARG A 259 0.50 -23.00 -1.28
N VAL A 260 -0.34 -22.36 -0.49
CA VAL A 260 -0.84 -22.89 0.78
C VAL A 260 -2.35 -23.03 0.76
N ASN A 261 -2.85 -24.04 1.46
CA ASN A 261 -4.28 -24.28 1.63
C ASN A 261 -4.67 -24.08 3.10
N TYR A 262 -5.69 -23.26 3.33
CA TYR A 262 -6.28 -22.95 4.62
C TYR A 262 -7.61 -23.69 4.78
N SER A 263 -7.82 -24.37 5.91
CA SER A 263 -9.13 -24.95 6.23
C SER A 263 -9.98 -24.03 7.10
N SER A 264 -11.28 -24.32 7.14
CA SER A 264 -12.33 -23.62 7.90
C SER A 264 -12.17 -23.58 9.43
N ASN A 265 -11.08 -24.12 9.99
CA ASN A 265 -10.72 -23.99 11.39
C ASN A 265 -9.52 -23.07 11.61
N GLY A 266 -9.10 -22.31 10.59
CA GLY A 266 -7.95 -21.41 10.63
C GLY A 266 -6.58 -22.09 10.55
N ALA A 267 -6.51 -23.43 10.59
CA ALA A 267 -5.25 -24.15 10.46
C ALA A 267 -4.83 -24.27 8.98
N VAL A 268 -3.55 -24.03 8.71
CA VAL A 268 -2.94 -24.36 7.42
C VAL A 268 -2.62 -25.84 7.42
N LYS A 269 -3.07 -26.57 6.40
CA LYS A 269 -2.93 -28.03 6.36
C LYS A 269 -1.93 -28.53 5.33
N ASP A 270 -1.60 -27.73 4.33
CA ASP A 270 -0.82 -28.22 3.19
C ASP A 270 -0.05 -27.14 2.44
N SER A 271 1.07 -27.57 1.85
CA SER A 271 1.91 -26.83 0.93
C SER A 271 1.89 -27.49 -0.44
N ALA A 272 1.81 -26.71 -1.51
CA ALA A 272 2.06 -27.19 -2.86
C ALA A 272 3.10 -26.33 -3.55
N ILE A 273 4.10 -27.01 -4.11
CA ILE A 273 5.20 -26.43 -4.85
C ILE A 273 5.15 -27.01 -6.26
N SER A 274 5.28 -26.16 -7.26
CA SER A 274 5.25 -26.55 -8.68
C SER A 274 5.82 -25.45 -9.54
N GLN A 275 6.40 -25.79 -10.68
CA GLN A 275 6.57 -24.82 -11.76
C GLN A 275 5.35 -24.84 -12.68
N VAL A 276 4.91 -23.67 -13.14
CA VAL A 276 3.81 -23.53 -14.10
C VAL A 276 4.23 -22.62 -15.23
N GLN A 277 3.57 -22.74 -16.38
CA GLN A 277 3.88 -21.95 -17.56
C GLN A 277 2.62 -21.41 -18.21
N PHE A 278 2.65 -20.15 -18.61
CA PHE A 278 1.72 -19.57 -19.58
C PHE A 278 2.38 -19.64 -20.96
N SER A 279 1.65 -20.15 -21.96
CA SER A 279 2.19 -20.39 -23.30
C SER A 279 1.16 -20.16 -24.39
N GLY A 280 1.64 -20.09 -25.64
CA GLY A 280 0.80 -19.96 -26.82
C GLY A 280 0.14 -18.59 -26.90
N ALA A 281 0.90 -17.52 -26.60
CA ALA A 281 0.39 -16.15 -26.52
C ALA A 281 -0.71 -16.00 -25.45
N GLY A 282 -0.53 -16.65 -24.30
CA GLY A 282 -1.45 -16.64 -23.18
C GLY A 282 -2.68 -17.51 -23.33
N ALA A 283 -2.74 -18.38 -24.34
CA ALA A 283 -3.87 -19.27 -24.57
C ALA A 283 -3.90 -20.47 -23.60
N PHE A 284 -2.74 -20.87 -23.07
CA PHE A 284 -2.61 -22.10 -22.28
C PHE A 284 -1.94 -21.88 -20.93
N PHE A 285 -2.47 -22.56 -19.92
CA PHE A 285 -1.86 -22.73 -18.61
C PHE A 285 -1.37 -24.18 -18.47
N VAL A 286 -0.06 -24.35 -18.39
CA VAL A 286 0.63 -25.64 -18.41
C VAL A 286 1.27 -25.91 -17.05
N ARG A 287 1.16 -27.13 -16.55
CA ARG A 287 1.73 -27.56 -15.28
C ARG A 287 2.17 -29.02 -15.32
N CYS A 288 3.16 -29.36 -14.50
CA CYS A 288 3.54 -30.75 -14.26
C CYS A 288 2.81 -31.29 -13.03
N ASN A 289 1.98 -32.33 -13.20
CA ASN A 289 1.21 -32.96 -12.13
C ASN A 289 2.02 -34.08 -11.46
N GLU A 290 3.19 -33.73 -10.91
CA GLU A 290 4.05 -34.68 -10.18
C GLU A 290 4.15 -34.34 -8.70
N VAL A 291 4.60 -35.33 -7.92
CA VAL A 291 4.99 -35.11 -6.52
C VAL A 291 6.35 -34.43 -6.46
N ALA A 292 7.26 -34.79 -7.38
CA ALA A 292 8.55 -34.14 -7.54
C ALA A 292 8.37 -32.71 -8.07
N ILE A 293 9.27 -31.80 -7.67
CA ILE A 293 9.30 -30.44 -8.18
C ILE A 293 10.07 -30.46 -9.51
N THR A 294 9.35 -30.74 -10.58
CA THR A 294 9.87 -30.90 -11.94
C THR A 294 9.63 -29.64 -12.75
N ARG A 295 10.61 -29.22 -13.58
CA ARG A 295 10.37 -28.13 -14.53
C ARG A 295 9.36 -28.52 -15.61
N VAL A 296 8.62 -27.54 -16.12
CA VAL A 296 7.56 -27.79 -17.11
C VAL A 296 8.13 -28.33 -18.43
N ASP A 297 9.32 -27.88 -18.85
CA ASP A 297 9.96 -28.24 -20.13
C ASP A 297 10.41 -29.69 -20.23
N ILE A 298 10.67 -30.35 -19.09
CA ILE A 298 11.09 -31.76 -19.02
C ILE A 298 10.06 -32.65 -18.33
N CYS A 299 8.87 -32.11 -18.08
CA CYS A 299 7.80 -32.87 -17.44
C CYS A 299 7.46 -34.10 -18.28
N PRO A 300 7.40 -35.32 -17.71
CA PRO A 300 6.98 -36.50 -18.43
C PRO A 300 5.61 -36.30 -19.09
N THR A 301 5.47 -36.74 -20.33
CA THR A 301 4.27 -36.46 -21.15
C THR A 301 2.96 -36.87 -20.47
N GLY A 302 2.95 -37.98 -19.71
CA GLY A 302 1.78 -38.44 -18.97
C GLY A 302 1.43 -37.59 -17.73
N SER A 303 2.37 -36.81 -17.24
CA SER A 303 2.22 -35.90 -16.09
C SER A 303 1.92 -34.46 -16.50
N LEU A 304 2.12 -34.12 -17.78
CA LEU A 304 1.90 -32.78 -18.29
C LEU A 304 0.41 -32.49 -18.43
N SER A 305 -0.05 -31.40 -17.81
CA SER A 305 -1.43 -30.94 -17.88
C SER A 305 -1.50 -29.57 -18.51
N THR A 306 -2.34 -29.46 -19.54
CA THR A 306 -2.59 -28.23 -20.28
C THR A 306 -4.06 -27.84 -20.13
N ALA A 307 -4.27 -26.64 -19.62
CA ALA A 307 -5.58 -26.00 -19.49
C ALA A 307 -5.67 -24.80 -20.44
N THR A 308 -6.87 -24.47 -20.90
CA THR A 308 -7.14 -23.27 -21.68
C THR A 308 -7.35 -22.06 -20.77
N LEU A 309 -6.97 -20.90 -21.27
CA LEU A 309 -7.15 -19.61 -20.60
C LEU A 309 -8.12 -18.73 -21.39
N ALA A 310 -9.00 -18.06 -20.67
CA ALA A 310 -9.88 -17.03 -21.22
C ALA A 310 -9.96 -15.84 -20.26
N PRO A 311 -10.13 -14.60 -20.75
CA PRO A 311 -10.39 -13.46 -19.88
C PRO A 311 -11.59 -13.71 -18.98
N ASP A 312 -11.50 -13.31 -17.72
CA ASP A 312 -12.65 -13.33 -16.83
C ASP A 312 -13.66 -12.25 -17.24
N PRO A 313 -14.95 -12.58 -17.44
CA PRO A 313 -15.94 -11.63 -17.93
C PRO A 313 -16.33 -10.58 -16.90
N THR A 314 -16.02 -10.81 -15.61
CA THR A 314 -16.47 -9.97 -14.49
C THR A 314 -15.35 -9.18 -13.84
N THR A 315 -14.09 -9.58 -14.05
CA THR A 315 -12.94 -8.98 -13.36
C THR A 315 -11.75 -8.85 -14.31
N PRO A 316 -11.51 -7.67 -14.89
CA PRO A 316 -10.37 -7.43 -15.75
C PRO A 316 -9.04 -7.84 -15.09
N GLY A 317 -8.14 -8.44 -15.87
CA GLY A 317 -6.83 -8.89 -15.41
C GLY A 317 -6.84 -10.26 -14.70
N LEU A 318 -8.02 -10.85 -14.47
CA LEU A 318 -8.16 -12.26 -14.10
C LEU A 318 -8.43 -13.12 -15.33
N TRP A 319 -7.95 -14.35 -15.29
CA TRP A 319 -8.04 -15.32 -16.37
C TRP A 319 -8.63 -16.62 -15.85
N ARG A 320 -9.69 -17.11 -16.50
CA ARG A 320 -10.34 -18.38 -16.18
C ARG A 320 -9.50 -19.54 -16.72
N VAL A 321 -9.23 -20.50 -15.86
CA VAL A 321 -8.51 -21.74 -16.19
C VAL A 321 -9.53 -22.86 -16.38
N THR A 322 -9.48 -23.52 -17.54
CA THR A 322 -10.39 -24.63 -17.86
C THR A 322 -9.56 -25.82 -18.33
N ASN A 323 -9.72 -26.97 -17.71
CA ASN A 323 -8.93 -28.15 -18.10
C ASN A 323 -9.30 -28.69 -19.49
N SER A 324 -8.54 -29.65 -19.97
CA SER A 324 -8.75 -30.30 -21.27
C SER A 324 -10.12 -30.96 -21.44
N SER A 325 -10.83 -31.25 -20.34
CA SER A 325 -12.18 -31.80 -20.34
C SER A 325 -13.28 -30.72 -20.29
N GLY A 326 -12.93 -29.43 -20.33
CA GLY A 326 -13.89 -28.33 -20.27
C GLY A 326 -14.34 -27.96 -18.85
N VAL A 327 -13.74 -28.55 -17.80
CA VAL A 327 -14.09 -28.25 -16.41
C VAL A 327 -13.32 -27.02 -15.93
N TYR A 328 -14.05 -26.08 -15.33
CA TYR A 328 -13.48 -24.87 -14.73
C TYR A 328 -12.67 -25.20 -13.48
N GLU A 329 -11.39 -24.81 -13.46
CA GLU A 329 -10.45 -25.09 -12.36
C GLU A 329 -10.18 -23.87 -11.46
N GLY A 330 -10.61 -22.68 -11.88
CA GLY A 330 -10.44 -21.44 -11.11
C GLY A 330 -10.09 -20.23 -11.95
N ARG A 331 -9.61 -19.18 -11.27
CA ARG A 331 -9.13 -17.93 -11.89
C ARG A 331 -7.72 -17.65 -11.41
N VAL A 332 -6.87 -17.16 -12.30
CA VAL A 332 -5.50 -16.72 -12.00
C VAL A 332 -5.29 -15.27 -12.43
N GLY A 333 -4.46 -14.53 -11.70
CA GLY A 333 -3.95 -13.23 -12.12
C GLY A 333 -2.44 -13.32 -12.37
N VAL A 334 -1.95 -12.49 -13.29
CA VAL A 334 -0.52 -12.20 -13.41
C VAL A 334 -0.36 -10.69 -13.28
N ALA A 335 0.50 -10.24 -12.39
CA ALA A 335 0.76 -8.82 -12.15
C ALA A 335 2.18 -8.46 -12.54
N ARG A 336 2.39 -7.22 -13.02
CA ARG A 336 3.73 -6.64 -13.15
C ARG A 336 4.21 -6.18 -11.78
N VAL A 337 5.44 -6.55 -11.44
CA VAL A 337 6.14 -6.14 -10.22
C VAL A 337 7.53 -5.67 -10.65
N GLY A 338 7.67 -4.35 -10.82
CA GLY A 338 8.82 -3.77 -11.51
C GLY A 338 8.89 -4.24 -12.97
N ASN A 339 10.03 -4.82 -13.36
CA ASN A 339 10.25 -5.36 -14.70
C ASN A 339 9.90 -6.85 -14.82
N GLU A 340 9.39 -7.47 -13.76
CA GLU A 340 9.08 -8.89 -13.71
C GLU A 340 7.59 -9.13 -13.55
N LYS A 341 7.19 -10.40 -13.67
CA LYS A 341 5.82 -10.85 -13.51
C LYS A 341 5.68 -11.72 -12.26
N MET A 342 4.53 -11.60 -11.61
CA MET A 342 4.12 -12.43 -10.49
C MET A 342 2.75 -13.03 -10.78
N LEU A 343 2.68 -14.36 -10.77
CA LEU A 343 1.41 -15.09 -10.69
C LEU A 343 0.82 -14.90 -9.30
N ILE A 344 -0.47 -14.58 -9.21
CA ILE A 344 -1.18 -14.44 -7.94
C ILE A 344 -2.57 -15.10 -8.01
N LEU A 345 -2.94 -15.80 -6.94
CA LEU A 345 -4.21 -16.50 -6.84
C LEU A 345 -4.69 -16.53 -5.39
N ALA A 346 -5.97 -16.21 -5.19
CA ALA A 346 -6.67 -16.38 -3.92
C ALA A 346 -8.13 -16.75 -4.19
N GLY A 347 -8.64 -17.78 -3.52
CA GLY A 347 -10.03 -18.19 -3.68
C GLY A 347 -10.35 -19.52 -2.99
N PRO A 348 -11.55 -20.09 -3.23
CA PRO A 348 -11.85 -21.45 -2.81
C PRO A 348 -10.91 -22.45 -3.48
N GLY A 349 -10.61 -23.55 -2.77
CA GLY A 349 -9.87 -24.68 -3.30
C GLY A 349 -10.63 -25.33 -4.45
N ALA A 350 -9.92 -25.74 -5.50
CA ALA A 350 -10.54 -26.32 -6.70
C ALA A 350 -11.22 -27.67 -6.44
N THR A 351 -10.71 -28.44 -5.47
CA THR A 351 -11.20 -29.79 -5.14
C THR A 351 -12.03 -29.84 -3.85
N ASP A 352 -11.85 -28.87 -2.95
CA ASP A 352 -12.59 -28.77 -1.69
C ASP A 352 -12.99 -27.30 -1.45
N PRO A 353 -14.27 -26.94 -1.66
CA PRO A 353 -14.75 -25.57 -1.49
C PRO A 353 -14.76 -25.12 -0.02
N THR A 354 -14.55 -26.03 0.94
CA THR A 354 -14.39 -25.70 2.37
C THR A 354 -12.96 -25.28 2.72
N THR A 355 -12.04 -25.40 1.75
CA THR A 355 -10.68 -24.87 1.84
C THR A 355 -10.53 -23.59 1.04
N ALA A 356 -9.71 -22.70 1.55
CA ALA A 356 -9.21 -21.53 0.85
C ALA A 356 -7.80 -21.83 0.33
N GLN A 357 -7.45 -21.31 -0.84
CA GLN A 357 -6.10 -21.35 -1.38
C GLN A 357 -5.53 -19.95 -1.54
N PHE A 358 -4.24 -19.84 -1.31
CA PHE A 358 -3.43 -18.69 -1.65
C PHE A 358 -2.16 -19.15 -2.36
N SER A 359 -1.87 -18.55 -3.50
CA SER A 359 -0.71 -18.92 -4.31
C SER A 359 -0.04 -17.70 -4.91
N VAL A 360 1.29 -17.71 -4.82
CA VAL A 360 2.16 -16.74 -5.49
C VAL A 360 3.14 -17.52 -6.35
N GLY A 361 3.36 -17.07 -7.57
CA GLY A 361 4.40 -17.61 -8.45
C GLY A 361 5.33 -16.51 -8.92
N LEU A 362 6.62 -16.64 -8.61
CA LEU A 362 7.63 -15.70 -9.10
C LEU A 362 8.13 -16.17 -10.46
N GLN A 363 8.34 -15.22 -11.39
CA GLN A 363 8.90 -15.52 -12.69
C GLN A 363 10.23 -16.26 -12.56
N GLU A 364 10.39 -17.34 -13.33
CA GLU A 364 11.59 -18.16 -13.36
C GLU A 364 12.82 -17.30 -13.62
N GLN A 365 13.84 -17.50 -12.79
CA GLN A 365 15.13 -16.85 -12.93
C GLN A 365 16.13 -17.82 -13.56
N PRO A 366 17.08 -17.32 -14.38
CA PRO A 366 18.11 -18.18 -14.99
C PRO A 366 19.04 -18.84 -13.96
N GLY A 367 19.03 -18.36 -12.71
CA GLY A 367 19.73 -18.97 -11.59
C GLY A 367 19.43 -18.25 -10.28
N TRP A 368 19.89 -18.85 -9.19
CA TRP A 368 19.81 -18.25 -7.86
C TRP A 368 20.77 -17.07 -7.72
N SER A 369 20.34 -16.01 -7.05
CA SER A 369 21.17 -14.84 -6.76
C SER A 369 20.98 -14.37 -5.32
N ALA A 370 22.09 -13.98 -4.70
CA ALA A 370 22.10 -13.49 -3.33
C ALA A 370 21.32 -12.18 -3.15
N PHE A 371 20.83 -11.93 -1.94
CA PHE A 371 20.30 -10.67 -1.48
C PHE A 371 20.60 -10.49 0.01
N ASN A 372 20.92 -9.28 0.44
CA ASN A 372 21.35 -8.99 1.81
C ASN A 372 20.27 -8.30 2.65
N ASN A 373 19.11 -7.98 2.06
CA ASN A 373 18.04 -7.30 2.75
C ASN A 373 16.69 -7.56 2.06
N ALA A 374 15.85 -8.36 2.69
CA ALA A 374 14.42 -8.38 2.43
C ALA A 374 13.65 -8.21 3.74
N PHE A 375 12.45 -7.67 3.62
CA PHE A 375 11.51 -7.59 4.72
C PHE A 375 10.20 -8.22 4.28
N GLY A 376 9.59 -9.01 5.16
CA GLY A 376 8.41 -9.76 4.81
C GLY A 376 7.58 -10.17 6.00
N TRP A 377 6.59 -10.97 5.69
CA TRP A 377 5.66 -11.51 6.67
C TRP A 377 5.50 -13.00 6.42
N SER A 378 5.26 -13.75 7.50
CA SER A 378 4.87 -15.15 7.41
C SER A 378 3.43 -15.38 7.82
N ILE A 379 2.87 -16.50 7.37
CA ILE A 379 1.54 -16.97 7.78
C ILE A 379 1.43 -17.32 9.27
N LEU A 380 2.56 -17.38 9.99
CA LEU A 380 2.59 -17.56 11.45
C LEU A 380 2.34 -16.24 12.19
N GLY A 381 2.10 -15.15 11.47
CA GLY A 381 1.94 -13.84 12.07
C GLY A 381 3.27 -13.30 12.59
N THR A 382 4.34 -13.42 11.81
CA THR A 382 5.63 -12.80 12.10
C THR A 382 5.96 -11.73 11.07
N GLN A 383 6.66 -10.69 11.51
CA GLN A 383 7.41 -9.79 10.64
C GLN A 383 8.86 -10.24 10.65
N ASP A 384 9.42 -10.42 9.46
CA ASP A 384 10.72 -11.04 9.31
C ASP A 384 11.63 -10.22 8.40
N GLN A 385 12.92 -10.23 8.73
CA GLN A 385 14.00 -9.82 7.85
C GLN A 385 14.64 -11.07 7.28
N SER A 386 14.88 -11.08 5.97
CA SER A 386 15.53 -12.19 5.30
C SER A 386 16.78 -11.77 4.55
N THR A 387 17.74 -12.69 4.51
CA THR A 387 18.99 -12.56 3.76
C THR A 387 19.32 -13.91 3.13
N ALA A 388 19.86 -13.93 1.93
CA ALA A 388 20.34 -15.14 1.31
C ALA A 388 21.66 -14.93 0.56
N ASP A 389 22.55 -15.91 0.66
CA ASP A 389 23.69 -16.08 -0.24
C ASP A 389 23.45 -17.28 -1.18
N LEU A 390 24.50 -17.81 -1.81
CA LEU A 390 24.39 -18.95 -2.73
C LEU A 390 24.10 -20.29 -2.03
N SER A 391 24.33 -20.37 -0.72
CA SER A 391 24.33 -21.57 0.11
C SER A 391 23.51 -21.44 1.39
N THR A 392 23.11 -20.22 1.79
CA THR A 392 22.34 -19.99 3.01
C THR A 392 21.16 -19.07 2.76
N TYR A 393 20.09 -19.30 3.52
CA TYR A 393 18.98 -18.37 3.68
C TYR A 393 18.70 -18.23 5.17
N THR A 394 18.57 -17.00 5.66
CA THR A 394 18.25 -16.73 7.06
C THR A 394 17.00 -15.88 7.14
N LEU A 395 16.07 -16.30 7.99
CA LEU A 395 14.89 -15.56 8.41
C LEU A 395 15.09 -15.12 9.88
N ARG A 396 14.98 -13.83 10.16
CA ARG A 396 15.12 -13.23 11.50
C ARG A 396 13.88 -12.45 11.84
N SER A 397 13.43 -12.51 13.09
CA SER A 397 12.30 -11.69 13.52
C SER A 397 12.70 -10.21 13.51
N ALA A 398 11.87 -9.39 12.86
CA ALA A 398 12.03 -7.94 12.86
C ALA A 398 11.58 -7.30 14.19
N SER A 399 10.59 -7.90 14.86
CA SER A 399 10.06 -7.42 16.13
C SER A 399 10.91 -7.85 17.34
N ALA A 400 11.69 -8.92 17.21
CA ALA A 400 12.67 -9.38 18.18
C ALA A 400 14.07 -9.44 17.54
N ALA A 401 14.66 -8.26 17.34
CA ALA A 401 15.94 -8.09 16.66
C ALA A 401 17.01 -9.06 17.20
N GLY A 402 17.59 -9.87 16.30
CA GLY A 402 18.61 -10.86 16.62
C GLY A 402 18.10 -12.30 16.76
N VAL A 403 16.79 -12.51 16.92
CA VAL A 403 16.20 -13.85 16.98
C VAL A 403 16.12 -14.46 15.58
N VAL A 404 16.94 -15.48 15.32
CA VAL A 404 16.85 -16.30 14.10
C VAL A 404 15.61 -17.18 14.22
N GLN A 405 14.66 -16.99 13.31
CA GLN A 405 13.48 -17.85 13.18
C GLN A 405 13.83 -19.12 12.43
N THR A 406 14.56 -18.96 11.33
CA THR A 406 14.95 -20.06 10.43
C THR A 406 16.32 -19.79 9.85
N ALA A 407 17.21 -20.78 9.88
CA ALA A 407 18.46 -20.77 9.13
C ALA A 407 18.51 -22.03 8.25
N LEU A 408 18.68 -21.81 6.94
CA LEU A 408 18.55 -22.84 5.91
C LEU A 408 19.87 -23.00 5.17
N THR A 409 20.25 -24.24 4.90
CA THR A 409 21.33 -24.57 3.96
C THR A 409 20.71 -24.86 2.60
N LEU A 410 20.99 -24.00 1.63
CA LEU A 410 20.41 -24.04 0.30
C LEU A 410 21.15 -25.05 -0.59
N ASN A 411 20.36 -25.83 -1.32
CA ASN A 411 20.81 -26.81 -2.29
C ASN A 411 20.03 -26.62 -3.59
N THR A 412 20.70 -26.80 -4.72
CA THR A 412 20.03 -26.83 -6.02
C THR A 412 19.07 -28.01 -6.07
N LEU A 413 17.98 -27.88 -6.82
CA LEU A 413 17.04 -28.99 -7.08
C LEU A 413 17.53 -29.96 -8.18
N GLY A 414 18.83 -29.92 -8.50
CA GLY A 414 19.45 -30.73 -9.54
C GLY A 414 19.02 -30.31 -10.95
N SER A 415 19.29 -31.19 -11.93
CA SER A 415 18.96 -30.93 -13.34
C SER A 415 17.46 -31.00 -13.66
N VAL A 416 16.65 -31.52 -12.74
CA VAL A 416 15.21 -31.75 -12.93
C VAL A 416 14.35 -30.61 -12.36
N GLY A 417 14.83 -29.93 -11.32
CA GLY A 417 14.09 -28.84 -10.69
C GLY A 417 14.29 -27.47 -11.36
N PRO A 418 13.44 -26.49 -11.01
CA PRO A 418 13.61 -25.10 -11.43
C PRO A 418 14.93 -24.49 -10.99
N THR A 419 15.53 -23.67 -11.85
CA THR A 419 16.82 -23.01 -11.62
C THR A 419 16.74 -21.84 -10.64
N GLY A 420 15.61 -21.14 -10.62
CA GLY A 420 15.32 -20.05 -9.70
C GLY A 420 14.79 -20.50 -8.33
N MET A 421 14.79 -21.81 -8.04
CA MET A 421 14.31 -22.38 -6.79
C MET A 421 15.39 -23.20 -6.10
N MET A 422 15.53 -23.03 -4.80
CA MET A 422 16.45 -23.79 -3.97
C MET A 422 15.66 -24.61 -2.94
N GLY A 423 16.15 -25.80 -2.65
CA GLY A 423 15.67 -26.65 -1.56
C GLY A 423 16.55 -26.50 -0.33
N SER A 424 16.01 -26.76 0.84
CA SER A 424 16.76 -26.81 2.09
C SER A 424 16.23 -27.93 2.97
N SER A 425 17.14 -28.58 3.69
CA SER A 425 16.86 -29.42 4.84
C SER A 425 17.57 -28.85 6.06
N THR A 426 16.87 -28.70 7.17
CA THR A 426 17.51 -28.49 8.46
C THR A 426 17.83 -29.86 9.08
N GLY A 427 18.88 -29.93 9.90
CA GLY A 427 19.34 -31.21 10.48
C GLY A 427 18.33 -31.93 11.38
N ASP A 428 17.20 -31.31 11.70
CA ASP A 428 16.08 -31.84 12.47
C ASP A 428 14.92 -32.38 11.61
N GLY A 429 15.12 -32.53 10.30
CA GLY A 429 14.14 -33.11 9.39
C GLY A 429 13.02 -32.16 8.95
N ARG A 430 13.21 -30.84 9.11
CA ARG A 430 12.35 -29.82 8.49
C ARG A 430 12.88 -29.49 7.10
N TYR A 431 11.96 -29.35 6.13
CA TYR A 431 12.33 -29.08 4.74
C TYR A 431 11.60 -27.85 4.23
N TYR A 432 12.32 -27.02 3.49
CA TYR A 432 11.82 -25.77 2.94
C TYR A 432 12.25 -25.60 1.49
N PHE A 433 11.51 -24.80 0.76
CA PHE A 433 11.85 -24.36 -0.58
C PHE A 433 11.79 -22.85 -0.62
N VAL A 434 12.73 -22.27 -1.35
CA VAL A 434 12.88 -20.83 -1.53
C VAL A 434 12.91 -20.50 -3.00
N ALA A 435 12.25 -19.41 -3.36
CA ALA A 435 12.27 -18.84 -4.69
C ALA A 435 12.40 -17.33 -4.57
N ARG A 436 13.04 -16.70 -5.56
CA ARG A 436 13.12 -15.24 -5.64
C ARG A 436 12.95 -14.73 -7.05
N SER A 437 12.60 -13.45 -7.12
CA SER A 437 12.66 -12.60 -8.30
C SER A 437 13.67 -11.47 -8.01
N ALA A 438 13.74 -10.43 -8.84
CA ALA A 438 14.50 -9.22 -8.55
C ALA A 438 13.92 -8.36 -7.41
N GLN A 439 12.61 -8.46 -7.12
CA GLN A 439 11.92 -7.64 -6.12
C GLN A 439 11.26 -8.42 -4.99
N LEU A 440 11.00 -9.71 -5.18
CA LEU A 440 10.29 -10.54 -4.21
C LEU A 440 11.08 -11.79 -3.85
N GLU A 441 10.89 -12.28 -2.64
CA GLU A 441 11.37 -13.59 -2.21
C GLU A 441 10.25 -14.34 -1.46
N MET A 442 10.29 -15.66 -1.54
CA MET A 442 9.34 -16.52 -0.86
C MET A 442 10.05 -17.71 -0.23
N VAL A 443 9.54 -18.14 0.92
CA VAL A 443 9.86 -19.43 1.55
C VAL A 443 8.56 -20.21 1.72
N ILE A 444 8.58 -21.49 1.46
CA ILE A 444 7.46 -22.40 1.76
C ILE A 444 7.99 -23.66 2.43
N GLY A 445 7.25 -24.20 3.39
CA GLY A 445 7.54 -25.52 3.95
C GLY A 445 7.20 -26.65 2.97
N ALA A 446 7.92 -27.76 3.03
CA ALA A 446 7.76 -28.86 2.10
C ALA A 446 6.37 -29.54 2.19
N ARG A 447 5.85 -29.98 1.03
CA ARG A 447 4.63 -30.81 0.95
C ARG A 447 4.84 -32.10 1.75
N GLY A 448 3.84 -32.49 2.54
CA GLY A 448 3.85 -33.75 3.29
C GLY A 448 4.81 -33.81 4.48
N ASN A 449 5.66 -32.79 4.70
CA ASN A 449 6.46 -32.68 5.91
C ASN A 449 5.61 -32.04 7.01
N THR A 450 5.15 -32.81 7.98
CA THR A 450 4.23 -32.33 9.04
C THR A 450 4.82 -31.23 9.93
N ALA A 451 6.15 -31.07 9.97
CA ALA A 451 6.80 -30.04 10.77
C ALA A 451 6.85 -28.67 10.07
N THR A 452 6.68 -28.63 8.74
CA THR A 452 6.79 -27.39 7.95
C THR A 452 5.61 -27.13 7.02
N ALA A 453 4.82 -28.15 6.68
CA ALA A 453 3.72 -28.03 5.74
C ALA A 453 2.77 -26.90 6.16
N GLY A 454 2.39 -26.07 5.18
CA GLY A 454 1.60 -24.88 5.40
C GLY A 454 2.42 -23.62 5.73
N PHE A 455 3.69 -23.72 6.14
CA PHE A 455 4.52 -22.53 6.32
C PHE A 455 4.71 -21.80 4.99
N PHE A 456 4.57 -20.48 5.02
CA PHE A 456 4.74 -19.60 3.87
C PHE A 456 5.18 -18.22 4.35
N HIS A 457 6.23 -17.71 3.74
CA HIS A 457 6.79 -16.37 3.92
C HIS A 457 6.84 -15.67 2.56
N LEU A 458 6.53 -14.38 2.54
CA LEU A 458 6.70 -13.52 1.37
C LEU A 458 7.34 -12.20 1.82
N GLY A 459 8.45 -11.86 1.18
CA GLY A 459 9.19 -10.64 1.44
C GLY A 459 9.47 -9.82 0.19
N VAL A 460 9.70 -8.53 0.39
CA VAL A 460 10.19 -7.60 -0.63
C VAL A 460 11.69 -7.40 -0.45
N ILE A 461 12.44 -7.65 -1.52
CA ILE A 461 13.88 -7.44 -1.59
C ILE A 461 14.13 -5.94 -1.76
N SER A 462 14.94 -5.38 -0.86
CA SER A 462 15.40 -3.98 -0.93
C SER A 462 16.84 -3.97 -1.41
N ASN A 463 17.06 -3.52 -2.65
CA ASN A 463 18.39 -3.38 -3.24
C ASN A 463 19.05 -2.04 -2.87
#